data_AF-H0ETN0-F1
#
_entry.id   AF-H0ETN0-F1
#
_cell.length_a   1.000
_cell.length_b   1.000
_cell.length_c   1.000
_cell.angle_alpha   90.00
_cell.angle_beta   90.00
_cell.angle_gamma   90.00
#
_symmetry.space_group_name_H-M   'P 1'
#
loop_
_entity.id
_entity.type
_entity.pdbx_description
1 polymer ?
#
loop_
_entity_poly.entity_id
_entity_poly.type
_entity_poly.pdbx_seq_one_letter_code
_entity_poly.pdbx_strand_id
1 'polypeptide(L)'
;MAWVSWEIALLFGRHGSSFLLGNLLSDLAKLIYSWSKYKGDTSKTKNTSLQSTSSFSFATLSLALITLSIASPVPTTSKEKAAAKAAAAAASSTTAASAATSTASTGTAAAAGDVLTSSDYNTIQISSGTAGSAETEANALFANIDMNNLAGVSAADLDIIKGTHDAAEDAEVNAFNPAIAAATGDEATALQNGKIKNKVLKLTAEVLGEQIKAAQGGDGSGVAKEQAKLANNIKLDTAAAGQASTSVSFAASIPA
;
A
#
# COMPACT_ATOMS: atom_id res chain seq x y z
N MET A 1 1.41 11.78 7.86
CA MET A 1 0.43 10.70 7.58
C MET A 1 -0.51 11.15 6.45
N ALA A 2 -0.01 11.26 5.22
CA ALA A 2 -0.77 11.76 4.06
C ALA A 2 -0.48 10.97 2.75
N TRP A 3 0.21 9.84 2.85
CA TRP A 3 0.86 9.19 1.71
C TRP A 3 -0.01 8.21 0.91
N VAL A 4 -1.24 7.92 1.33
CA VAL A 4 -2.17 7.05 0.56
C VAL A 4 -3.43 7.76 0.09
N SER A 5 -3.76 8.91 0.69
CA SER A 5 -4.99 9.62 0.34
C SER A 5 -4.88 10.49 -0.91
N TRP A 6 -3.68 10.74 -1.46
CA TRP A 6 -3.55 11.64 -2.61
C TRP A 6 -3.56 10.95 -3.98
N GLU A 7 -3.06 9.72 -4.12
CA GLU A 7 -3.05 9.03 -5.42
C GLU A 7 -4.31 8.22 -5.75
N ILE A 8 -5.19 7.93 -4.77
CA ILE A 8 -6.48 7.29 -5.08
C ILE A 8 -7.41 8.24 -5.87
N ALA A 9 -7.19 9.56 -5.81
CA ALA A 9 -8.04 10.54 -6.49
C ALA A 9 -7.66 10.81 -7.97
N LEU A 10 -6.44 10.49 -8.40
CA LEU A 10 -5.96 10.87 -9.74
C LEU A 10 -6.04 9.76 -10.80
N LEU A 11 -6.25 8.49 -10.42
CA LEU A 11 -6.46 7.39 -11.38
C LEU A 11 -7.93 6.95 -11.59
N PHE A 12 -8.89 7.47 -10.82
CA PHE A 12 -10.32 7.12 -10.97
C PHE A 12 -11.16 8.15 -11.73
N GLY A 13 -10.52 9.16 -12.33
CA GLY A 13 -11.16 10.04 -13.29
C GLY A 13 -11.20 9.41 -14.67
N ARG A 14 -12.19 8.52 -14.92
CA ARG A 14 -12.65 8.00 -16.24
C ARG A 14 -12.37 6.52 -16.51
N HIS A 15 -13.12 5.62 -15.87
CA HIS A 15 -13.98 4.60 -16.52
C HIS A 15 -14.59 3.68 -15.46
N GLY A 16 -15.92 3.55 -15.47
CA GLY A 16 -16.63 2.62 -14.61
C GLY A 16 -16.38 1.17 -15.01
N SER A 17 -16.27 0.26 -14.03
CA SER A 17 -16.35 -1.18 -14.25
C SER A 17 -16.63 -1.90 -12.93
N SER A 18 -17.90 -2.27 -12.73
CA SER A 18 -18.43 -3.02 -11.59
C SER A 18 -18.02 -4.51 -11.55
N PHE A 19 -16.82 -4.87 -12.04
CA PHE A 19 -16.44 -6.28 -12.25
C PHE A 19 -15.35 -6.82 -11.31
N LEU A 20 -14.74 -5.97 -10.47
CA LEU A 20 -13.62 -6.37 -9.59
C LEU A 20 -14.02 -6.66 -8.13
N LEU A 21 -15.25 -6.32 -7.72
CA LEU A 21 -15.71 -6.55 -6.33
C LEU A 21 -16.01 -8.03 -6.03
N GLY A 22 -16.38 -8.83 -7.03
CA GLY A 22 -16.85 -10.21 -6.81
C GLY A 22 -15.77 -11.18 -6.33
N ASN A 23 -14.54 -11.06 -6.87
CA ASN A 23 -13.46 -12.00 -6.54
C ASN A 23 -12.82 -11.69 -5.17
N LEU A 24 -12.76 -10.41 -4.79
CA LEU A 24 -12.19 -9.99 -3.50
C LEU A 24 -13.06 -10.45 -2.31
N LEU A 25 -14.39 -10.42 -2.47
CA LEU A 25 -15.33 -10.92 -1.46
C LEU A 25 -15.28 -12.45 -1.32
N SER A 26 -15.06 -13.18 -2.42
CA SER A 26 -14.94 -14.65 -2.41
C SER A 26 -13.68 -15.12 -1.66
N ASP A 27 -12.56 -14.44 -1.86
CA ASP A 27 -11.30 -14.82 -1.19
C ASP A 27 -11.26 -14.37 0.28
N LEU A 28 -11.89 -13.25 0.62
CA LEU A 28 -12.17 -12.88 2.01
C LEU A 28 -13.07 -13.89 2.72
N ALA A 29 -14.12 -14.40 2.06
CA ALA A 29 -15.00 -15.40 2.63
C ALA A 29 -14.26 -16.73 2.89
N LYS A 30 -13.36 -17.15 1.99
CA LYS A 30 -12.54 -18.36 2.20
C LYS A 30 -11.55 -18.21 3.36
N LEU A 31 -10.95 -17.02 3.52
CA LEU A 31 -10.01 -16.75 4.61
C LEU A 31 -10.71 -16.62 5.97
N ILE A 32 -11.85 -15.92 6.03
CA ILE A 32 -12.70 -15.83 7.23
C ILE A 32 -13.24 -17.22 7.61
N TYR A 33 -13.64 -18.03 6.63
CA TYR A 33 -14.10 -19.41 6.85
C TYR A 33 -12.98 -20.30 7.39
N SER A 34 -11.75 -20.19 6.86
CA SER A 34 -10.58 -20.90 7.39
C SER A 34 -10.27 -20.49 8.83
N TRP A 35 -10.39 -19.20 9.15
CA TRP A 35 -10.22 -18.68 10.51
C TRP A 35 -11.32 -19.14 11.49
N SER A 36 -12.58 -19.22 11.03
CA SER A 36 -13.70 -19.71 11.84
C SER A 36 -13.58 -21.19 12.18
N LYS A 37 -13.04 -22.02 11.27
CA LYS A 37 -12.84 -23.46 11.50
C LYS A 37 -11.70 -23.72 12.49
N TYR A 38 -10.68 -22.86 12.50
CA TYR A 38 -9.54 -22.98 13.41
C TYR A 38 -9.89 -22.66 14.87
N LYS A 39 -10.90 -21.83 15.12
CA LYS A 39 -11.43 -21.56 16.47
C LYS A 39 -12.40 -22.64 17.00
N GLY A 40 -12.73 -23.66 16.21
CA GLY A 40 -13.82 -24.59 16.50
C GLY A 40 -13.46 -25.95 17.11
N ASP A 41 -12.17 -26.28 17.29
CA ASP A 41 -11.77 -27.64 17.74
C ASP A 41 -10.90 -27.63 19.00
N THR A 42 -11.46 -27.13 20.10
CA THR A 42 -10.87 -27.25 21.45
C THR A 42 -11.78 -27.99 22.43
N SER A 43 -12.55 -28.98 21.96
CA SER A 43 -13.41 -29.77 22.85
C SER A 43 -13.29 -31.28 22.64
N LYS A 44 -12.07 -31.82 22.77
CA LYS A 44 -11.85 -33.22 23.19
C LYS A 44 -10.59 -33.39 24.04
N THR A 45 -10.65 -33.02 25.32
CA THR A 45 -9.88 -33.72 26.37
C THR A 45 -10.69 -33.77 27.66
N LYS A 46 -10.76 -34.97 28.21
CA LYS A 46 -11.61 -35.36 29.34
C LYS A 46 -11.09 -34.78 30.67
N ASN A 47 -12.01 -34.15 31.39
CA ASN A 47 -12.25 -34.23 32.84
C ASN A 47 -11.04 -34.42 33.78
N THR A 48 -10.61 -33.33 34.43
CA THR A 48 -10.21 -33.38 35.85
C THR A 48 -10.53 -32.06 36.55
N SER A 49 -11.33 -32.20 37.59
CA SER A 49 -11.74 -31.23 38.63
C SER A 49 -10.69 -30.16 38.98
N LEU A 50 -11.12 -28.89 39.00
CA LEU A 50 -11.15 -28.04 40.21
C LEU A 50 -11.84 -26.71 39.88
N GLN A 51 -12.81 -26.35 40.72
CA GLN A 51 -13.57 -25.13 40.65
C GLN A 51 -12.70 -23.91 40.99
N SER A 52 -12.82 -22.84 40.21
CA SER A 52 -12.72 -21.48 40.73
C SER A 52 -13.53 -20.56 39.84
N THR A 53 -14.66 -20.10 40.38
CA THR A 53 -15.54 -19.09 39.80
C THR A 53 -14.84 -17.74 39.83
N SER A 54 -14.67 -17.10 38.68
CA SER A 54 -14.35 -15.68 38.60
C SER A 54 -15.23 -15.05 37.53
N SER A 55 -16.33 -14.49 38.00
CA SER A 55 -17.24 -13.64 37.25
C SER A 55 -16.50 -12.40 36.77
N PHE A 56 -16.41 -12.18 35.45
CA PHE A 56 -16.05 -10.88 34.91
C PHE A 56 -17.27 -10.22 34.28
N SER A 57 -17.60 -9.08 34.87
CA SER A 57 -18.75 -8.23 34.60
C SER A 57 -18.55 -7.47 33.29
N PHE A 58 -19.50 -7.54 32.36
CA PHE A 58 -19.52 -6.71 31.17
C PHE A 58 -20.02 -5.30 31.55
N ALA A 59 -19.09 -4.35 31.65
CA ALA A 59 -19.43 -2.94 31.75
C ALA A 59 -19.93 -2.42 30.39
N THR A 60 -21.16 -1.93 30.38
CA THR A 60 -21.86 -1.27 29.28
C THR A 60 -21.17 0.03 28.88
N LEU A 61 -20.72 0.13 27.62
CA LEU A 61 -20.21 1.37 27.05
C LEU A 61 -21.38 2.19 26.48
N SER A 62 -21.74 3.26 27.20
CA SER A 62 -22.76 4.24 26.82
C SER A 62 -22.30 5.08 25.61
N LEU A 63 -23.14 5.12 24.57
CA LEU A 63 -22.98 5.98 23.40
C LEU A 63 -23.72 7.31 23.65
N ALA A 64 -22.97 8.39 23.88
CA ALA A 64 -23.52 9.74 23.94
C ALA A 64 -23.60 10.35 22.53
N LEU A 65 -24.81 10.61 22.05
CA LEU A 65 -25.07 11.41 20.85
C LEU A 65 -24.86 12.90 21.19
N ILE A 66 -23.97 13.56 20.45
CA ILE A 66 -23.85 15.03 20.45
C ILE A 66 -24.40 15.54 19.13
N THR A 67 -25.61 16.11 19.19
CA THR A 67 -26.17 16.97 18.14
C THR A 67 -25.65 18.39 18.36
N LEU A 68 -24.96 18.96 17.36
CA LEU A 68 -24.72 20.40 17.33
C LEU A 68 -25.40 21.02 16.11
N SER A 69 -26.47 21.75 16.41
CA SER A 69 -27.20 22.65 15.54
C SER A 69 -26.56 24.03 15.65
N ILE A 70 -26.15 24.62 14.53
CA ILE A 70 -26.06 26.08 14.41
C ILE A 70 -26.61 26.52 13.05
N ALA A 71 -27.53 27.47 13.13
CA ALA A 71 -28.31 28.01 12.04
C ALA A 71 -27.80 29.39 11.62
N SER A 72 -28.27 29.79 10.44
CA SER A 72 -28.46 31.17 9.93
C SER A 72 -27.30 31.78 9.12
N PRO A 73 -27.55 32.81 8.28
CA PRO A 73 -28.76 33.12 7.51
C PRO A 73 -28.49 33.40 6.00
N VAL A 74 -29.58 33.32 5.23
CA VAL A 74 -29.75 33.79 3.84
C VAL A 74 -29.54 35.32 3.73
N PRO A 75 -28.98 35.82 2.61
CA PRO A 75 -29.71 36.85 1.88
C PRO A 75 -29.98 36.49 0.41
N THR A 76 -31.13 37.01 0.00
CA THR A 76 -31.96 36.79 -1.19
C THR A 76 -31.42 37.40 -2.50
N THR A 77 -32.09 37.01 -3.59
CA THR A 77 -32.21 37.64 -4.93
C THR A 77 -31.07 37.35 -5.93
N SER A 78 -31.28 36.95 -7.18
CA SER A 78 -32.46 36.67 -8.02
C SER A 78 -32.01 35.96 -9.31
N LYS A 79 -32.90 35.12 -9.87
CA LYS A 79 -33.13 34.86 -11.30
C LYS A 79 -31.97 34.38 -12.21
N GLU A 80 -32.11 33.12 -12.63
CA GLU A 80 -32.37 32.69 -14.02
C GLU A 80 -31.40 33.15 -15.13
N LYS A 81 -30.76 32.19 -15.82
CA LYS A 81 -31.19 31.76 -17.17
C LYS A 81 -30.29 30.68 -17.78
N ALA A 82 -30.95 29.71 -18.40
CA ALA A 82 -30.41 28.59 -19.13
C ALA A 82 -29.87 28.92 -20.55
N ALA A 83 -28.97 28.05 -21.00
CA ALA A 83 -28.90 27.40 -22.32
C ALA A 83 -28.82 28.18 -23.67
N ALA A 84 -27.86 27.69 -24.49
CA ALA A 84 -27.93 27.37 -25.92
C ALA A 84 -27.63 28.41 -27.04
N LYS A 85 -26.50 28.14 -27.73
CA LYS A 85 -26.29 27.84 -29.19
C LYS A 85 -26.49 28.91 -30.31
N ALA A 86 -25.44 28.99 -31.16
CA ALA A 86 -25.33 29.34 -32.62
C ALA A 86 -25.64 30.80 -33.05
N ALA A 87 -25.05 31.43 -34.09
CA ALA A 87 -24.06 31.12 -35.13
C ALA A 87 -23.61 32.43 -35.86
N ALA A 88 -22.45 32.37 -36.56
CA ALA A 88 -22.05 33.10 -37.81
C ALA A 88 -21.93 34.66 -37.79
N ALA A 89 -21.01 35.36 -38.46
CA ALA A 89 -19.94 35.06 -39.45
C ALA A 89 -18.99 36.28 -39.64
N ALA A 90 -17.78 36.00 -40.16
CA ALA A 90 -16.85 36.80 -41.00
C ALA A 90 -16.31 38.17 -40.50
N ALA A 91 -15.04 38.58 -40.69
CA ALA A 91 -14.12 38.36 -41.82
C ALA A 91 -12.61 38.50 -41.46
N SER A 92 -11.79 37.77 -42.24
CA SER A 92 -10.41 37.95 -42.80
C SER A 92 -9.49 39.08 -42.27
N SER A 93 -8.16 39.02 -42.20
CA SER A 93 -7.05 38.17 -42.72
C SER A 93 -5.78 38.54 -41.91
N THR A 94 -4.74 37.73 -41.72
CA THR A 94 -3.59 37.61 -42.65
C THR A 94 -2.57 36.60 -42.08
N THR A 95 -2.03 35.80 -42.98
CA THR A 95 -0.95 34.81 -42.94
C THR A 95 0.29 35.18 -42.12
N ALA A 96 0.80 34.23 -41.33
CA ALA A 96 2.23 33.91 -41.24
C ALA A 96 2.40 32.45 -40.78
N ALA A 97 2.70 31.58 -41.74
CA ALA A 97 3.16 30.22 -41.47
C ALA A 97 4.63 30.29 -41.04
N SER A 98 4.91 29.96 -39.78
CA SER A 98 6.26 29.62 -39.33
C SER A 98 6.36 28.11 -39.24
N ALA A 99 7.03 27.52 -40.22
CA ALA A 99 7.40 26.12 -40.24
C ALA A 99 8.32 25.80 -39.05
N ALA A 100 8.07 24.62 -38.48
CA ALA A 100 8.73 24.09 -37.31
C ALA A 100 10.23 23.85 -37.49
N THR A 101 10.98 24.19 -36.46
CA THR A 101 12.05 23.32 -35.94
C THR A 101 11.91 23.30 -34.43
N SER A 102 10.93 22.53 -33.94
CA SER A 102 10.98 22.02 -32.58
C SER A 102 12.07 20.95 -32.56
N THR A 103 13.32 21.37 -32.38
CA THR A 103 14.35 20.50 -31.83
C THR A 103 13.81 20.06 -30.49
N ALA A 104 13.22 18.87 -30.44
CA ALA A 104 12.94 18.19 -29.20
C ALA A 104 14.31 18.03 -28.52
N SER A 105 14.60 18.94 -27.60
CA SER A 105 15.61 18.70 -26.60
C SER A 105 15.14 17.48 -25.84
N THR A 106 15.63 16.31 -26.22
CA THR A 106 15.81 15.19 -25.29
C THR A 106 16.79 15.71 -24.24
N GLY A 107 16.31 16.57 -23.36
CA GLY A 107 16.96 16.82 -22.10
C GLY A 107 16.91 15.48 -21.40
N THR A 108 18.00 14.72 -21.49
CA THR A 108 18.32 13.74 -20.46
C THR A 108 18.18 14.53 -19.15
N ALA A 109 17.08 14.28 -18.42
CA ALA A 109 16.98 14.74 -17.06
C ALA A 109 18.28 14.30 -16.40
N ALA A 110 19.05 15.27 -15.89
CA ALA A 110 20.27 14.93 -15.16
C ALA A 110 19.84 13.97 -14.06
N ALA A 111 20.41 12.76 -14.05
CA ALA A 111 20.16 11.81 -12.98
C ALA A 111 20.46 12.53 -11.66
N ALA A 112 19.51 12.49 -10.74
CA ALA A 112 19.83 12.83 -9.36
C ALA A 112 20.95 11.87 -8.92
N GLY A 113 21.93 12.37 -8.17
CA GLY A 113 22.94 11.48 -7.58
C GLY A 113 22.27 10.44 -6.68
N ASP A 114 22.97 9.34 -6.42
CA ASP A 114 22.44 8.24 -5.60
C ASP A 114 22.05 8.73 -4.20
N VAL A 115 20.85 8.37 -3.75
CA VAL A 115 20.29 8.79 -2.45
C VAL A 115 20.04 7.62 -1.49
N LEU A 116 20.08 6.40 -2.01
CA LEU A 116 20.05 5.16 -1.25
C LEU A 116 21.47 4.59 -1.12
N THR A 117 21.63 3.69 -0.16
CA THR A 117 22.91 3.03 0.10
C THR A 117 22.70 1.53 0.14
N SER A 118 23.62 0.76 -0.44
CA SER A 118 23.67 -0.70 -0.31
C SER A 118 23.56 -1.13 1.14
N SER A 119 22.89 -2.25 1.39
CA SER A 119 22.68 -2.78 2.74
C SER A 119 22.52 -4.29 2.70
N ASP A 120 22.16 -4.88 3.84
CA ASP A 120 21.75 -6.27 3.93
C ASP A 120 20.30 -6.36 4.41
N TYR A 121 19.59 -7.41 4.01
CA TYR A 121 18.19 -7.62 4.39
C TYR A 121 17.96 -7.52 5.90
N ASN A 122 18.81 -8.15 6.72
CA ASN A 122 18.68 -8.10 8.18
C ASN A 122 18.74 -6.68 8.76
N THR A 123 19.38 -5.74 8.06
CA THR A 123 19.51 -4.34 8.46
C THR A 123 18.25 -3.53 8.09
N ILE A 124 17.67 -3.81 6.93
CA ILE A 124 16.54 -3.03 6.40
C ILE A 124 15.16 -3.65 6.67
N GLN A 125 15.08 -4.91 7.08
CA GLN A 125 13.81 -5.59 7.32
C GLN A 125 12.99 -4.92 8.43
N ILE A 126 11.66 -5.00 8.29
CA ILE A 126 10.68 -4.33 9.17
C ILE A 126 9.80 -5.32 9.96
N SER A 127 10.18 -6.59 10.02
CA SER A 127 9.32 -7.67 10.51
C SER A 127 9.26 -7.84 12.01
N SER A 128 10.16 -7.23 12.77
CA SER A 128 10.18 -7.33 14.24
C SER A 128 9.28 -6.29 14.93
N GLY A 129 8.92 -6.56 16.18
CA GLY A 129 8.20 -5.63 17.06
C GLY A 129 6.70 -5.91 17.10
N THR A 130 5.92 -4.91 16.70
CA THR A 130 4.45 -4.97 16.72
C THR A 130 3.90 -4.77 15.31
N ALA A 131 2.84 -5.47 14.96
CA ALA A 131 2.12 -5.26 13.71
C ALA A 131 1.30 -3.95 13.74
N GLY A 132 0.93 -3.44 12.56
CA GLY A 132 0.05 -2.29 12.37
C GLY A 132 0.72 -1.01 11.85
N SER A 133 2.04 -1.01 11.66
CA SER A 133 2.82 0.13 11.19
C SER A 133 3.68 -0.17 9.96
N ALA A 134 3.51 -1.33 9.30
CA ALA A 134 4.39 -1.79 8.24
C ALA A 134 4.50 -0.83 7.06
N GLU A 135 3.40 -0.19 6.67
CA GLU A 135 3.41 0.80 5.60
C GLU A 135 4.34 1.98 5.92
N THR A 136 4.25 2.50 7.15
CA THR A 136 5.06 3.65 7.56
C THR A 136 6.53 3.27 7.62
N GLU A 137 6.84 2.08 8.12
CA GLU A 137 8.20 1.56 8.21
C GLU A 137 8.80 1.31 6.82
N ALA A 138 8.05 0.69 5.89
CA ALA A 138 8.50 0.45 4.53
C ALA A 138 8.75 1.77 3.76
N ASN A 139 7.84 2.74 3.87
CA ASN A 139 7.99 4.04 3.21
C ASN A 139 9.19 4.84 3.75
N ALA A 140 9.55 4.66 5.03
CA ALA A 140 10.68 5.35 5.63
C ALA A 140 12.02 4.94 4.99
N LEU A 141 12.16 3.68 4.52
CA LEU A 141 13.38 3.21 3.85
C LEU A 141 13.61 3.88 2.50
N PHE A 142 12.55 4.34 1.83
CA PHE A 142 12.61 4.97 0.51
C PHE A 142 12.34 6.48 0.57
N ALA A 143 12.35 7.09 1.76
CA ALA A 143 11.96 8.48 1.97
C ALA A 143 12.86 9.50 1.25
N ASN A 144 14.08 9.11 0.87
CA ASN A 144 15.02 9.97 0.14
C ASN A 144 14.76 10.02 -1.37
N ILE A 145 13.95 9.10 -1.92
CA ILE A 145 13.59 9.11 -3.34
C ILE A 145 12.69 10.32 -3.63
N ASP A 146 13.07 11.12 -4.63
CA ASP A 146 12.26 12.25 -5.07
C ASP A 146 11.04 11.76 -5.86
N MET A 147 9.92 11.62 -5.16
CA MET A 147 8.65 11.20 -5.74
C MET A 147 8.10 12.16 -6.81
N ASN A 148 8.60 13.40 -6.89
CA ASN A 148 8.19 14.35 -7.93
C ASN A 148 9.02 14.19 -9.21
N ASN A 149 10.09 13.39 -9.18
CA ASN A 149 11.01 13.18 -10.30
C ASN A 149 11.50 11.72 -10.38
N LEU A 150 10.57 10.77 -10.48
CA LEU A 150 10.92 9.35 -10.62
C LEU A 150 11.76 9.04 -11.87
N ALA A 151 11.62 9.82 -12.94
CA ALA A 151 12.45 9.68 -14.15
C ALA A 151 13.93 10.01 -13.89
N GLY A 152 14.22 10.81 -12.85
CA GLY A 152 15.58 11.19 -12.46
C GLY A 152 16.25 10.26 -11.44
N VAL A 153 15.57 9.21 -10.98
CA VAL A 153 16.18 8.20 -10.08
C VAL A 153 17.33 7.52 -10.79
N SER A 154 18.47 7.37 -10.10
CA SER A 154 19.66 6.77 -10.67
C SER A 154 19.50 5.26 -10.91
N ALA A 155 20.39 4.69 -11.72
CA ALA A 155 20.41 3.24 -11.93
C ALA A 155 20.77 2.48 -10.64
N ALA A 156 21.69 3.01 -9.84
CA ALA A 156 22.12 2.43 -8.56
C ALA A 156 20.96 2.40 -7.55
N ASP A 157 20.25 3.52 -7.38
CA ASP A 157 19.07 3.57 -6.50
C ASP A 157 17.97 2.59 -6.96
N LEU A 158 17.73 2.50 -8.27
CA LEU A 158 16.78 1.54 -8.83
C LEU A 158 17.21 0.08 -8.56
N ASP A 159 18.50 -0.21 -8.62
CA ASP A 159 19.03 -1.56 -8.33
C ASP A 159 18.99 -1.88 -6.82
N ILE A 160 19.18 -0.91 -5.93
CA ILE A 160 18.93 -1.05 -4.48
C ILE A 160 17.45 -1.35 -4.21
N ILE A 161 16.53 -0.64 -4.88
CA ILE A 161 15.08 -0.86 -4.75
C ILE A 161 14.71 -2.29 -5.18
N LYS A 162 15.19 -2.74 -6.34
CA LYS A 162 14.97 -4.13 -6.80
C LYS A 162 15.62 -5.16 -5.90
N GLY A 163 16.85 -4.91 -5.45
CA GLY A 163 17.55 -5.79 -4.51
C GLY A 163 16.82 -5.91 -3.17
N THR A 164 16.16 -4.84 -2.72
CA THR A 164 15.28 -4.88 -1.54
C THR A 164 14.07 -5.78 -1.77
N HIS A 165 13.42 -5.67 -2.94
CA HIS A 165 12.33 -6.56 -3.33
C HIS A 165 12.78 -8.03 -3.34
N ASP A 166 13.87 -8.33 -4.04
CA ASP A 166 14.36 -9.70 -4.23
C ASP A 166 14.78 -10.34 -2.90
N ALA A 167 15.50 -9.58 -2.06
CA ALA A 167 15.89 -10.06 -0.74
C ALA A 167 14.68 -10.34 0.17
N ALA A 168 13.63 -9.51 0.08
CA ALA A 168 12.39 -9.72 0.84
C ALA A 168 11.57 -10.91 0.30
N GLU A 169 11.53 -11.14 -1.01
CA GLU A 169 10.94 -12.35 -1.62
C GLU A 169 11.69 -13.60 -1.15
N ASP A 170 13.03 -13.58 -1.20
CA ASP A 170 13.84 -14.72 -0.79
C ASP A 170 13.71 -15.01 0.71
N ALA A 171 13.64 -13.98 1.56
CA ALA A 171 13.36 -14.15 2.98
C ALA A 171 11.95 -14.74 3.22
N GLU A 172 10.96 -14.35 2.42
CA GLU A 172 9.62 -14.93 2.48
C GLU A 172 9.66 -16.45 2.22
N VAL A 173 10.30 -16.84 1.12
CA VAL A 173 10.33 -18.23 0.64
C VAL A 173 11.22 -19.11 1.51
N ASN A 174 12.41 -18.63 1.85
CA ASN A 174 13.48 -19.46 2.42
C ASN A 174 13.58 -19.37 3.95
N ALA A 175 13.01 -18.34 4.58
CA ALA A 175 13.11 -18.14 6.03
C ALA A 175 11.74 -18.09 6.72
N PHE A 176 10.81 -17.24 6.26
CA PHE A 176 9.48 -17.15 6.88
C PHE A 176 8.64 -18.41 6.67
N ASN A 177 8.52 -18.91 5.43
CA ASN A 177 7.68 -20.07 5.15
C ASN A 177 8.11 -21.31 5.96
N PRO A 178 9.42 -21.66 6.06
CA PRO A 178 9.87 -22.76 6.90
C PRO A 178 9.65 -22.50 8.40
N ALA A 179 9.94 -21.30 8.89
CA ALA A 179 9.78 -20.97 10.31
C ALA A 179 8.32 -21.06 10.76
N ILE A 180 7.40 -20.54 9.96
CA ILE A 180 5.96 -20.61 10.20
C ILE A 180 5.48 -22.07 10.19
N ALA A 181 5.97 -22.90 9.26
CA ALA A 181 5.57 -24.30 9.17
C ALA A 181 6.02 -25.12 10.39
N ALA A 182 7.12 -24.72 11.04
CA ALA A 182 7.65 -25.36 12.24
C ALA A 182 7.00 -24.85 13.55
N ALA A 183 6.50 -23.61 13.56
CA ALA A 183 5.92 -22.99 14.73
C ALA A 183 4.44 -23.37 14.94
N THR A 184 3.95 -23.18 16.17
CA THR A 184 2.52 -23.33 16.50
C THR A 184 2.06 -22.20 17.43
N GLY A 185 0.74 -22.06 17.61
CA GLY A 185 0.16 -21.10 18.55
C GLY A 185 0.56 -19.64 18.29
N ASP A 186 0.90 -18.94 19.38
CA ASP A 186 1.21 -17.51 19.34
C ASP A 186 2.52 -17.22 18.58
N GLU A 187 3.49 -18.15 18.60
CA GLU A 187 4.73 -18.03 17.83
C GLU A 187 4.44 -18.04 16.32
N ALA A 188 3.63 -19.00 15.85
CA ALA A 188 3.21 -19.05 14.45
C ALA A 188 2.45 -17.78 14.04
N THR A 189 1.62 -17.24 14.94
CA THR A 189 0.90 -15.98 14.70
C THR A 189 1.86 -14.79 14.59
N ALA A 190 2.84 -14.70 15.48
CA ALA A 190 3.84 -13.63 15.46
C ALA A 190 4.75 -13.70 14.22
N LEU A 191 5.12 -14.90 13.77
CA LEU A 191 5.86 -15.10 12.53
C LEU A 191 5.03 -14.76 11.28
N GLN A 192 3.73 -15.07 11.29
CA GLN A 192 2.81 -14.65 10.22
C GLN A 192 2.69 -13.13 10.14
N ASN A 193 2.58 -12.45 11.28
CA ASN A 193 2.59 -10.99 11.32
C ASN A 193 3.91 -10.42 10.77
N GLY A 194 5.06 -10.99 11.16
CA GLY A 194 6.36 -10.62 10.61
C GLY A 194 6.46 -10.83 9.11
N LYS A 195 5.91 -11.94 8.59
CA LYS A 195 5.80 -12.21 7.15
C LYS A 195 4.94 -11.17 6.45
N ILE A 196 3.82 -10.75 7.04
CA ILE A 196 2.96 -9.69 6.46
C ILE A 196 3.73 -8.38 6.35
N LYS A 197 4.47 -7.97 7.39
CA LYS A 197 5.33 -6.77 7.32
C LYS A 197 6.39 -6.89 6.23
N ASN A 198 7.03 -8.06 6.10
CA ASN A 198 7.98 -8.33 5.00
C ASN A 198 7.32 -8.20 3.61
N LYS A 199 6.08 -8.69 3.46
CA LYS A 199 5.32 -8.54 2.22
C LYS A 199 4.98 -7.09 1.90
N VAL A 200 4.73 -6.25 2.90
CA VAL A 200 4.56 -4.80 2.71
C VAL A 200 5.87 -4.20 2.20
N LEU A 201 7.02 -4.49 2.83
CA LEU A 201 8.32 -4.03 2.35
C LEU A 201 8.59 -4.43 0.89
N LYS A 202 8.42 -5.72 0.59
CA LYS A 202 8.59 -6.28 -0.76
C LYS A 202 7.76 -5.52 -1.81
N LEU A 203 6.46 -5.39 -1.54
CA LEU A 203 5.52 -4.81 -2.50
C LEU A 203 5.67 -3.29 -2.60
N THR A 204 6.09 -2.60 -1.54
CA THR A 204 6.47 -1.18 -1.61
C THR A 204 7.66 -0.99 -2.55
N ALA A 205 8.70 -1.82 -2.42
CA ALA A 205 9.85 -1.79 -3.31
C ALA A 205 9.47 -2.13 -4.76
N GLU A 206 8.64 -3.14 -4.99
CA GLU A 206 8.17 -3.54 -6.32
C GLU A 206 7.35 -2.42 -7.00
N VAL A 207 6.36 -1.86 -6.31
CA VAL A 207 5.55 -0.75 -6.83
C VAL A 207 6.42 0.45 -7.18
N LEU A 208 7.34 0.84 -6.29
CA LEU A 208 8.24 1.96 -6.53
C LEU A 208 9.15 1.71 -7.74
N GLY A 209 9.75 0.52 -7.83
CA GLY A 209 10.61 0.12 -8.94
C GLY A 209 9.86 0.12 -10.28
N GLU A 210 8.62 -0.38 -10.31
CA GLU A 210 7.78 -0.34 -11.52
C GLU A 210 7.37 1.10 -11.91
N GLN A 211 7.04 1.95 -10.93
CA GLN A 211 6.73 3.37 -11.18
C GLN A 211 7.95 4.12 -11.76
N ILE A 212 9.14 3.89 -11.21
CA ILE A 212 10.40 4.45 -11.75
C ILE A 212 10.63 3.97 -13.17
N LYS A 213 10.52 2.66 -13.42
CA LYS A 213 10.68 2.07 -14.76
C LYS A 213 9.70 2.70 -15.76
N ALA A 214 8.44 2.88 -15.38
CA ALA A 214 7.44 3.54 -16.22
C ALA A 214 7.80 5.01 -16.49
N ALA A 215 8.23 5.75 -15.48
CA ALA A 215 8.65 7.15 -15.61
C ALA A 215 9.89 7.31 -16.52
N GLN A 216 10.77 6.30 -16.55
CA GLN A 216 11.94 6.23 -17.43
C GLN A 216 11.60 5.71 -18.85
N GLY A 217 10.32 5.57 -19.20
CA GLY A 217 9.84 5.18 -20.53
C GLY A 217 9.65 3.69 -20.75
N GLY A 218 9.72 2.87 -19.69
CA GLY A 218 9.42 1.44 -19.73
C GLY A 218 7.93 1.12 -19.57
N ASP A 219 7.60 -0.18 -19.55
CA ASP A 219 6.23 -0.65 -19.29
C ASP A 219 5.88 -0.55 -17.80
N GLY A 220 4.79 0.15 -17.49
CA GLY A 220 4.20 0.32 -16.16
C GLY A 220 2.84 -0.36 -15.98
N SER A 221 2.45 -1.24 -16.90
CA SER A 221 1.14 -1.92 -16.86
C SER A 221 0.94 -2.81 -15.61
N GLY A 222 2.03 -3.23 -14.96
CA GLY A 222 2.02 -4.01 -13.71
C GLY A 222 1.61 -3.23 -12.46
N VAL A 223 1.81 -1.90 -12.46
CA VAL A 223 1.79 -1.08 -11.23
C VAL A 223 0.47 -1.22 -10.46
N ALA A 224 -0.67 -1.18 -11.17
CA ALA A 224 -1.99 -1.26 -10.53
C ALA A 224 -2.23 -2.62 -9.83
N LYS A 225 -1.69 -3.70 -10.39
CA LYS A 225 -1.81 -5.04 -9.81
C LYS A 225 -0.98 -5.13 -8.53
N GLU A 226 0.25 -4.63 -8.55
CA GLU A 226 1.14 -4.66 -7.39
C GLU A 226 0.68 -3.72 -6.28
N GLN A 227 0.13 -2.55 -6.62
CA GLN A 227 -0.54 -1.66 -5.66
C GLN A 227 -1.73 -2.34 -4.97
N ALA A 228 -2.54 -3.12 -5.70
CA ALA A 228 -3.65 -3.85 -5.10
C ALA A 228 -3.17 -4.93 -4.10
N LYS A 229 -2.06 -5.61 -4.40
CA LYS A 229 -1.44 -6.55 -3.45
C LYS A 229 -0.89 -5.80 -2.23
N LEU A 230 -0.21 -4.68 -2.43
CA LEU A 230 0.35 -3.86 -1.37
C LEU A 230 -0.75 -3.41 -0.41
N ALA A 231 -1.81 -2.80 -0.94
CA ALA A 231 -2.97 -2.35 -0.16
C ALA A 231 -3.61 -3.49 0.66
N ASN A 232 -3.70 -4.69 0.10
CA ASN A 232 -4.21 -5.85 0.83
C ASN A 232 -3.30 -6.24 2.02
N ASN A 233 -1.98 -6.26 1.84
CA ASN A 233 -1.06 -6.61 2.92
C ASN A 233 -0.99 -5.51 4.00
N ILE A 234 -1.10 -4.23 3.61
CA ILE A 234 -1.24 -3.10 4.57
C ILE A 234 -2.51 -3.27 5.40
N LYS A 235 -3.62 -3.65 4.78
CA LYS A 235 -4.88 -3.93 5.49
C LYS A 235 -4.74 -5.09 6.47
N LEU A 236 -4.02 -6.15 6.09
CA LEU A 236 -3.76 -7.30 6.97
C LEU A 236 -2.88 -6.90 8.17
N ASP A 237 -1.82 -6.13 7.94
CA ASP A 237 -0.95 -5.61 9.01
C ASP A 237 -1.75 -4.71 9.96
N THR A 238 -2.54 -3.79 9.42
CA THR A 238 -3.42 -2.89 10.20
C THR A 238 -4.44 -3.68 11.03
N ALA A 239 -5.01 -4.75 10.47
CA ALA A 239 -5.94 -5.61 11.20
C ALA A 239 -5.27 -6.39 12.35
N ALA A 240 -3.97 -6.63 12.25
CA ALA A 240 -3.15 -7.25 13.28
C ALA A 240 -2.55 -6.24 14.28
N ALA A 241 -2.92 -4.96 14.19
CA ALA A 241 -2.33 -3.90 15.01
C ALA A 241 -2.29 -4.25 16.51
N GLY A 242 -1.12 -4.03 17.12
CA GLY A 242 -0.89 -4.34 18.54
C GLY A 242 -0.48 -5.78 18.84
N GLN A 243 -0.56 -6.69 17.86
CA GLN A 243 -0.06 -8.06 18.02
C GLN A 243 1.45 -8.12 17.84
N ALA A 244 2.09 -9.12 18.46
CA ALA A 244 3.51 -9.39 18.28
C ALA A 244 3.83 -9.71 16.81
N SER A 245 4.99 -9.24 16.36
CA SER A 245 5.55 -9.46 15.03
C SER A 245 7.00 -9.90 15.17
N THR A 246 7.34 -11.07 14.63
CA THR A 246 8.67 -11.67 14.78
C THR A 246 9.38 -11.72 13.43
N SER A 247 10.60 -11.19 13.38
CA SER A 247 11.46 -11.30 12.20
C SER A 247 12.12 -12.68 12.11
N VAL A 248 12.64 -12.99 10.93
CA VAL A 248 13.55 -14.11 10.70
C VAL A 248 14.92 -13.57 10.30
N SER A 249 15.99 -14.25 10.73
CA SER A 249 17.32 -13.90 10.23
C SER A 249 17.51 -14.51 8.84
N PHE A 250 17.89 -13.69 7.87
CA PHE A 250 18.16 -14.11 6.51
C PHE A 250 19.32 -13.30 5.92
N ALA A 251 20.33 -14.00 5.42
CA ALA A 251 21.51 -13.38 4.84
C ALA A 251 21.28 -13.14 3.34
N ALA A 252 20.97 -11.90 2.98
CA ALA A 252 20.95 -11.43 1.61
C ALA A 252 21.55 -10.04 1.54
N SER A 253 22.43 -9.83 0.57
CA SER A 253 23.06 -8.55 0.32
C SER A 253 22.30 -7.82 -0.78
N ILE A 254 22.11 -6.51 -0.59
CA ILE A 254 21.43 -5.63 -1.52
C ILE A 254 22.54 -4.85 -2.25
N PRO A 255 22.65 -5.00 -3.57
CA PRO A 255 23.75 -4.42 -4.33
C PRO A 255 23.73 -2.88 -4.27
N ALA A 256 24.91 -2.30 -4.52
CA ALA A 256 25.07 -0.88 -4.80
C ALA A 256 24.85 -0.60 -6.30
#